data_AF-A0A1T4KBJ0-F1
#
_entry.id   AF-A0A1T4KBJ0-F1
#
_cell.length_a   1.000
_cell.length_b   1.000
_cell.length_c   1.000
_cell.angle_alpha   90.00
_cell.angle_beta   90.00
_cell.angle_gamma   90.00
#
_symmetry.space_group_name_H-M   'P 1'
#
loop_
_entity.id
_entity.type
_entity.pdbx_description
1 polymer ?
#
loop_
_entity_poly.entity_id
_entity_poly.type
_entity_poly.pdbx_seq_one_letter_code
_entity_poly.pdbx_strand_id
1 'polypeptide(L)'
;MWMSKRIVATSEKEVAEKGKVTLSDNQLEAGATVTRRNIDSYAPYGYKSVPPVDEDVIMLESNDGAVVLGALSKDEDIESGEVKISSLGGAYIILKNNGDIVLNGLVIDSRGVIQNE
;
A
#
# COMPACT_ATOMS: atom_id res chain seq x y z
N MET A 1 48.77 3.45 -18.87
CA MET A 1 47.53 4.22 -19.10
C MET A 1 46.40 3.54 -18.34
N TRP A 2 46.02 4.06 -17.16
CA TRP A 2 44.98 3.50 -16.27
C TRP A 2 43.68 4.34 -16.30
N MET A 3 43.70 5.53 -16.89
CA MET A 3 42.70 6.59 -16.67
C MET A 3 41.58 6.67 -17.72
N SER A 4 41.03 5.55 -18.20
CA SER A 4 39.95 5.59 -19.22
C SER A 4 38.79 4.63 -18.98
N LYS A 5 38.50 4.26 -17.72
CA LYS A 5 37.26 3.53 -17.36
C LYS A 5 36.38 4.37 -16.43
N ARG A 6 35.96 5.54 -16.89
CA ARG A 6 34.89 6.41 -16.36
C ARG A 6 34.39 7.15 -17.60
N ILE A 7 33.14 7.12 -18.06
CA ILE A 7 31.84 6.93 -17.44
C ILE A 7 30.92 6.32 -18.52
N VAL A 8 30.52 5.06 -18.35
CA VAL A 8 29.15 4.65 -18.66
C VAL A 8 28.68 3.99 -17.38
N ALA A 9 28.53 4.80 -16.34
CA ALA A 9 27.57 4.44 -15.33
C ALA A 9 26.24 4.61 -16.06
N THR A 10 25.72 3.51 -16.63
CA THR A 10 24.28 3.40 -16.84
C THR A 10 23.70 3.81 -15.50
N SER A 11 23.10 5.00 -15.41
CA SER A 11 22.29 5.32 -14.25
C SER A 11 21.29 4.20 -14.19
N GLU A 12 21.40 3.30 -13.21
CA GLU A 12 20.34 2.35 -12.94
C GLU A 12 19.10 3.23 -12.71
N LYS A 13 18.23 3.29 -13.72
CA LYS A 13 17.00 4.07 -13.63
C LYS A 13 16.24 3.42 -12.50
N GLU A 14 16.08 4.13 -11.38
CA GLU A 14 15.26 3.64 -10.27
C GLU A 14 13.89 3.27 -10.83
N VAL A 15 13.60 1.96 -10.83
CA VAL A 15 12.38 1.40 -11.43
C VAL A 15 11.18 1.62 -10.49
N ALA A 16 11.48 1.86 -9.21
CA ALA A 16 10.52 2.11 -8.16
C ALA A 16 10.83 3.43 -7.45
N GLU A 17 9.81 4.24 -7.22
CA GLU A 17 9.92 5.47 -6.44
C GLU A 17 8.82 5.53 -5.38
N LYS A 18 9.17 6.12 -4.22
CA LYS A 18 8.18 6.47 -3.20
C LYS A 18 7.42 7.70 -3.69
N GLY A 19 6.10 7.57 -3.83
CA GLY A 19 5.20 8.67 -4.12
C GLY A 19 4.30 9.01 -2.94
N LYS A 20 3.57 10.11 -3.08
CA LYS A 20 2.48 10.51 -2.19
C LYS A 20 1.23 10.77 -3.02
N VAL A 21 0.09 10.24 -2.56
CA VAL A 21 -1.20 10.46 -3.22
C VAL A 21 -1.64 11.91 -3.04
N THR A 22 -1.89 12.60 -4.14
CA THR A 22 -2.33 14.00 -4.17
C THR A 22 -3.79 14.16 -4.60
N LEU A 23 -4.35 13.16 -5.29
CA LEU A 23 -5.76 13.06 -5.66
C LEU A 23 -6.20 11.60 -5.65
N SER A 24 -7.34 11.31 -5.05
CA SER A 24 -7.87 9.94 -4.94
C SER A 24 -9.38 9.91 -4.92
N ASP A 25 -9.97 10.24 -6.07
CA ASP A 25 -11.42 10.23 -6.28
C ASP A 25 -11.72 9.40 -7.54
N ASN A 26 -12.32 9.98 -8.58
CA ASN A 26 -12.53 9.29 -9.87
C ASN A 26 -11.24 8.96 -10.62
N GLN A 27 -10.12 9.58 -10.26
CA GLN A 27 -8.80 9.35 -10.83
C GLN A 27 -7.77 9.36 -9.70
N LEU A 28 -6.75 8.53 -9.84
CA LEU A 28 -5.60 8.50 -8.94
C LEU A 28 -4.50 9.43 -9.48
N GLU A 29 -3.97 10.30 -8.62
CA GLU A 29 -2.77 11.09 -8.86
C GLU A 29 -1.78 10.82 -7.72
N ALA A 30 -0.52 10.56 -8.08
CA ALA A 30 0.57 10.47 -7.12
C ALA A 30 1.77 11.29 -7.59
N GLY A 31 2.34 12.03 -6.64
CA GLY A 31 3.57 12.80 -6.80
C GLY A 31 4.77 12.04 -6.26
N ALA A 32 5.78 11.84 -7.10
CA ALA A 32 7.11 11.39 -6.70
C ALA A 32 8.16 12.35 -7.31
N THR A 33 9.12 11.87 -8.10
CA THR A 33 10.00 12.76 -8.87
C THR A 33 9.23 13.57 -9.91
N VAL A 34 8.21 12.93 -10.52
CA VAL A 34 7.27 13.54 -11.47
C VAL A 34 5.86 13.19 -11.03
N THR A 35 4.97 14.18 -10.98
CA THR A 35 3.55 13.94 -10.70
C THR A 35 2.89 13.25 -11.88
N ARG A 36 2.15 12.16 -11.61
CA ARG A 36 1.41 11.43 -12.63
C ARG A 36 -0.07 11.33 -12.28
N ARG A 37 -0.90 11.50 -13.32
CA ARG A 37 -2.37 11.50 -13.26
C ARG A 37 -2.92 10.30 -13.98
N ASN A 38 -4.12 9.89 -13.57
CA ASN A 38 -4.84 8.77 -14.20
C ASN A 38 -3.98 7.50 -14.22
N ILE A 39 -3.29 7.23 -13.11
CA ILE A 39 -2.43 6.06 -12.92
C ILE A 39 -3.24 4.89 -12.39
N ASP A 40 -2.95 3.69 -12.90
CA ASP A 40 -3.58 2.47 -12.41
C ASP A 40 -2.98 2.04 -11.07
N SER A 41 -3.81 1.44 -10.22
CA SER A 41 -3.35 0.76 -9.01
C SER A 41 -3.62 -0.73 -9.12
N TYR A 42 -2.58 -1.54 -8.92
CA TYR A 42 -2.65 -2.99 -8.94
C TYR A 42 -2.71 -3.53 -7.52
N ALA A 43 -3.62 -4.47 -7.29
CA ALA A 43 -3.79 -5.20 -6.04
C ALA A 43 -3.95 -6.70 -6.34
N PRO A 44 -3.74 -7.60 -5.35
CA PRO A 44 -4.05 -9.01 -5.50
C PRO A 44 -5.49 -9.24 -5.98
N TYR A 45 -5.71 -10.26 -6.81
CA TYR A 45 -7.04 -10.58 -7.34
C TYR A 45 -8.06 -10.75 -6.20
N GLY A 46 -9.22 -10.08 -6.33
CA GLY A 46 -10.27 -10.05 -5.31
C GLY A 46 -10.13 -8.95 -4.27
N TYR A 47 -8.99 -8.24 -4.22
CA TYR A 47 -8.79 -7.06 -3.38
C TYR A 47 -8.87 -5.80 -4.23
N LYS A 48 -9.61 -4.80 -3.75
CA LYS A 48 -9.68 -3.48 -4.36
C LYS A 48 -9.63 -2.43 -3.25
N SER A 49 -8.68 -1.52 -3.35
CA SER A 49 -8.59 -0.34 -2.49
C SER A 49 -8.21 0.86 -3.35
N VAL A 50 -8.59 2.04 -2.86
CA VAL A 50 -8.20 3.32 -3.44
C VAL A 50 -7.45 4.04 -2.32
N PRO A 51 -6.12 4.23 -2.44
CA PRO A 51 -5.33 4.81 -1.36
C PRO A 51 -5.77 6.26 -1.12
N PRO A 52 -6.14 6.67 0.10
CA PRO A 52 -6.54 8.05 0.39
C PRO A 52 -5.47 9.09 0.03
N VAL A 53 -5.90 10.35 -0.11
CA VAL A 53 -4.98 11.49 -0.19
C VAL A 53 -4.04 11.49 1.03
N ASP A 54 -2.80 11.93 0.82
CA ASP A 54 -1.68 11.94 1.77
C ASP A 54 -1.05 10.58 2.10
N GLU A 55 -1.59 9.46 1.60
CA GLU A 55 -0.94 8.16 1.73
C GLU A 55 0.36 8.10 0.92
N ASP A 56 1.37 7.49 1.53
CA ASP A 56 2.61 7.15 0.83
C ASP A 56 2.38 5.89 0.01
N VAL A 57 2.85 5.87 -1.24
CA VAL A 57 2.68 4.74 -2.17
C VAL A 57 3.99 4.37 -2.82
N ILE A 58 4.09 3.13 -3.32
CA ILE A 58 5.16 2.73 -4.24
C ILE A 58 4.65 2.86 -5.67
N MET A 59 5.37 3.65 -6.45
CA MET A 59 5.15 3.82 -7.88
C MET A 59 6.21 3.02 -8.65
N LEU A 60 5.78 2.30 -9.68
CA LEU A 60 6.67 1.60 -10.60
C LEU A 60 6.51 2.13 -12.03
N GLU A 61 7.63 2.24 -12.72
CA GLU A 61 7.65 2.43 -14.17
C GLU A 61 7.25 1.12 -14.87
N SER A 62 6.30 1.23 -15.80
CA SER A 62 5.80 0.16 -16.67
C SER A 62 5.88 0.61 -18.13
N ASN A 63 5.68 -0.34 -19.06
CA ASN A 63 5.69 -0.07 -20.50
C ASN A 63 4.61 0.96 -20.91
N ASP A 64 3.51 1.04 -20.15
CA ASP A 64 2.35 1.90 -20.41
C ASP A 64 2.25 3.12 -19.47
N GLY A 65 3.32 3.46 -18.74
CA GLY A 65 3.35 4.60 -17.81
C GLY A 65 3.72 4.19 -16.38
N ALA A 66 3.30 4.96 -15.36
CA ALA A 66 3.49 4.51 -13.96
C ALA A 66 2.25 3.78 -13.46
N VAL A 67 2.50 2.87 -12.51
CA VAL A 67 1.47 2.18 -11.75
C VAL A 67 1.74 2.31 -10.25
N VAL A 68 0.70 2.24 -9.44
CA VAL A 68 0.80 2.16 -7.97
C VAL A 68 0.63 0.70 -7.53
N LEU A 69 1.58 0.16 -6.77
CA LEU A 69 1.52 -1.22 -6.25
C LEU A 69 0.87 -1.35 -4.87
N GLY A 70 0.68 -0.23 -4.17
CA GLY A 70 0.09 -0.23 -2.83
C GLY A 70 0.48 1.00 -2.03
N ALA A 71 -0.24 1.22 -0.94
CA ALA A 71 0.09 2.21 0.07
C ALA A 71 1.03 1.61 1.13
N LEU A 72 1.85 2.46 1.72
CA LEU A 72 2.69 2.12 2.86
C LEU A 72 1.80 1.69 4.04
N SER A 73 2.06 0.49 4.55
CA SER A 73 1.43 0.03 5.80
C SER A 73 1.97 0.86 6.97
N LYS A 74 1.07 1.46 7.76
CA LYS A 74 1.41 2.18 9.00
C LYS A 74 1.08 1.27 10.19
N ASP A 75 2.05 1.05 11.06
CA ASP A 75 2.05 -0.02 12.07
C ASP A 75 1.61 0.47 13.47
N GLU A 76 0.33 0.77 13.68
CA GLU A 76 -0.08 1.25 15.01
C GLU A 76 -0.76 0.20 15.90
N ASP A 77 -1.34 -0.89 15.38
CA ASP A 77 -2.13 -1.84 16.22
C ASP A 77 -2.08 -3.32 15.79
N ILE A 78 -0.99 -3.77 15.15
CA ILE A 78 -0.91 -5.12 14.60
C ILE A 78 0.39 -5.83 15.01
N GLU A 79 0.27 -7.07 15.51
CA GLU A 79 1.44 -7.89 15.84
C GLU A 79 1.94 -8.69 14.64
N SER A 80 3.19 -9.16 14.72
CA SER A 80 3.77 -10.05 13.70
C SER A 80 2.89 -11.29 13.51
N GLY A 81 2.46 -11.55 12.27
CA GLY A 81 1.59 -12.67 11.91
C GLY A 81 0.10 -12.33 11.85
N GLU A 82 -0.32 -11.20 12.42
CA GLU A 82 -1.70 -10.74 12.33
C GLU A 82 -1.99 -10.08 10.97
N VAL A 83 -3.27 -10.00 10.61
CA VAL A 83 -3.71 -9.35 9.36
C VAL A 83 -4.81 -8.34 9.67
N LYS A 84 -4.63 -7.10 9.23
CA LYS A 84 -5.62 -6.02 9.34
C LYS A 84 -6.08 -5.60 7.95
N ILE A 85 -7.40 -5.53 7.78
CA ILE A 85 -8.05 -4.91 6.61
C ILE A 85 -8.85 -3.74 7.16
N SER A 86 -8.59 -2.54 6.67
CA SER A 86 -9.25 -1.32 7.16
C SER A 86 -9.61 -0.36 6.05
N SER A 87 -10.61 0.48 6.32
CA SER A 87 -11.04 1.58 5.46
C SER A 87 -10.79 2.93 6.13
N LEU A 88 -10.73 3.99 5.33
CA LEU A 88 -10.62 5.37 5.82
C LEU A 88 -11.78 5.76 6.76
N GLY A 89 -12.96 5.17 6.55
CA GLY A 89 -14.15 5.41 7.39
C GLY A 89 -14.08 4.78 8.79
N GLY A 90 -12.99 4.08 9.13
CA GLY A 90 -12.80 3.46 10.44
C GLY A 90 -13.33 2.03 10.54
N ALA A 91 -13.97 1.47 9.51
CA ALA A 91 -14.33 0.06 9.51
C ALA A 91 -13.07 -0.80 9.34
N TYR A 92 -12.94 -1.87 10.14
CA TYR A 92 -11.81 -2.78 10.10
C TYR A 92 -12.13 -4.23 10.51
N ILE A 93 -11.28 -5.14 10.06
CA ILE A 93 -11.19 -6.55 10.49
C ILE A 93 -9.74 -6.82 10.88
N ILE A 94 -9.50 -7.43 12.05
CA ILE A 94 -8.19 -7.93 12.46
C ILE A 94 -8.27 -9.43 12.72
N LEU A 95 -7.39 -10.20 12.08
CA LEU A 95 -7.15 -11.61 12.36
C LEU A 95 -6.01 -11.71 13.38
N LYS A 96 -6.33 -12.08 14.62
CA LYS A 96 -5.39 -12.13 15.74
C LYS A 96 -4.64 -13.46 15.79
N ASN A 97 -3.43 -13.44 16.35
CA ASN A 97 -2.58 -14.64 16.50
C ASN A 97 -3.21 -15.69 17.43
N ASN A 98 -4.07 -15.29 18.36
CA ASN A 98 -4.80 -16.19 19.26
C ASN A 98 -6.03 -16.86 18.59
N GLY A 99 -6.29 -16.56 17.32
CA GLY A 99 -7.43 -17.07 16.55
C GLY A 99 -8.70 -16.23 16.66
N ASP A 100 -8.70 -15.15 17.45
CA ASP A 100 -9.83 -14.24 17.52
C ASP A 100 -9.90 -13.35 16.28
N ILE A 101 -11.12 -12.92 15.95
CA ILE A 101 -11.38 -11.94 14.90
C ILE A 101 -11.97 -10.70 15.57
N VAL A 102 -11.34 -9.54 15.34
CA VAL A 102 -11.87 -8.25 15.78
C VAL A 102 -12.55 -7.56 14.60
N LEU A 103 -13.86 -7.35 14.67
CA LEU A 103 -14.67 -6.67 13.66
C LEU A 103 -15.23 -5.38 14.24
N ASN A 104 -14.67 -4.23 13.89
CA ASN A 104 -15.07 -2.92 14.46
C ASN A 104 -15.14 -2.91 16.00
N GLY A 105 -14.24 -3.62 16.68
CA GLY A 105 -14.22 -3.77 18.14
C GLY A 105 -14.98 -4.99 18.67
N LEU A 106 -15.90 -5.57 17.90
CA LEU A 106 -16.57 -6.83 18.25
C LEU A 106 -15.56 -7.98 18.20
N VAL A 107 -15.44 -8.75 19.28
CA VAL A 107 -14.55 -9.92 19.32
C VAL A 107 -15.35 -11.19 19.06
N ILE A 108 -14.97 -11.91 18.00
CA ILE A 108 -15.41 -13.27 17.73
C ILE A 108 -14.24 -14.17 18.11
N ASP A 109 -14.44 -15.03 19.10
CA ASP A 109 -13.36 -15.89 19.55
C ASP A 109 -12.99 -16.97 18.51
N SER A 110 -11.86 -17.64 18.73
CA SER A 110 -11.41 -18.78 17.89
C SER A 110 -12.42 -19.93 17.71
N ARG A 111 -13.50 -19.97 18.49
CA ARG A 111 -14.59 -20.95 18.39
C ARG A 111 -15.80 -20.41 17.61
N GLY A 112 -15.74 -19.17 17.12
CA GLY A 112 -16.83 -18.49 16.43
C GLY A 112 -17.89 -17.91 17.36
N VAL A 113 -17.60 -17.76 18.66
CA VAL A 113 -18.53 -17.21 19.64
C VAL A 113 -18.29 -15.71 19.77
N ILE A 114 -19.37 -14.93 19.60
CA ILE A 114 -19.34 -13.49 19.84
C ILE A 114 -19.21 -13.25 21.35
N GLN A 115 -18.13 -12.58 21.75
CA GLN A 115 -17.94 -12.11 23.12
C GLN A 115 -18.76 -10.82 23.26
N ASN A 116 -19.93 -10.91 23.89
CA ASN A 116 -20.68 -9.72 24.29
C ASN A 116 -20.02 -9.10 25.53
N GLU A 117 -19.88 -7.78 25.55
CA GLU A 117 -19.59 -7.01 26.77
C GLU A 117 -20.71 -7.10 27.80
#